data_AF-A0A952S1D5-F1
#
_entry.id   AF-A0A952S1D5-F1
#
_cell.length_a   1.000
_cell.length_b   1.000
_cell.length_c   1.000
_cell.angle_alpha   90.00
_cell.angle_beta   90.00
_cell.angle_gamma   90.00
#
_symmetry.space_group_name_H-M   'P 1'
#
loop_
_entity.id
_entity.type
_entity.pdbx_description
1 polymer ?
#
loop_
_entity_poly.entity_id
_entity_poly.type
_entity_poly.pdbx_seq_one_letter_code
_entity_poly.pdbx_strand_id
1 'polypeptide(L)'
;MWVLYRRKFGFITLKVTNMFHLSMTATSKVRFYVMIAMTAILVGCTSHAETTAGDVNTEKNAQADVKNASANSAANTGGPMIGIKPGSPAETVRVFYQKLREGKIREAIYLTNLRPAIEGLTEAELKEFSVDFEAVAKRVPAQITINGEVISGDDATVIVRLPSEDNEDGVEDQQLHLKKKGEHWTIISADAEAEKKILAEGKNYFRNLKIDTHQEEAKKMLERLAKAQIAFSAENPGTFGEIRRLIELGYLPADITSSESTGYNYELHLTDDRKNYYATATPAVYGKTGKNSYILVPSEKGPPVVSGRDNKGKPLQK
;
A
#
# COMPACT_ATOMS: atom_id res chain seq x y z
N MET A 1 21.92 -6.67 66.80
CA MET A 1 21.18 -7.92 67.07
C MET A 1 20.29 -8.15 65.84
N TRP A 2 20.74 -8.75 64.73
CA TRP A 2 20.98 -10.19 64.48
C TRP A 2 19.86 -11.03 65.10
N VAL A 3 19.05 -11.79 64.35
CA VAL A 3 19.33 -13.11 63.73
C VAL A 3 18.11 -13.46 62.83
N LEU A 4 18.26 -13.62 61.50
CA LEU A 4 18.38 -14.86 60.67
C LEU A 4 17.12 -15.78 60.64
N TYR A 5 16.73 -16.53 59.57
CA TYR A 5 17.51 -17.42 58.68
C TYR A 5 16.65 -17.93 57.47
N ARG A 6 17.22 -17.92 56.24
CA ARG A 6 17.21 -18.93 55.10
C ARG A 6 16.01 -19.91 54.92
N ARG A 7 15.59 -20.43 53.73
CA ARG A 7 16.32 -20.92 52.52
C ARG A 7 15.33 -21.42 51.43
N LYS A 8 15.76 -21.34 50.15
CA LYS A 8 15.62 -22.26 48.98
C LYS A 8 14.26 -22.59 48.30
N PHE A 9 14.19 -22.20 47.01
CA PHE A 9 13.89 -22.97 45.78
C PHE A 9 12.95 -24.19 45.83
N GLY A 10 11.97 -24.22 44.92
CA GLY A 10 11.25 -25.43 44.51
C GLY A 10 10.25 -25.21 43.37
N PHE A 11 10.71 -25.38 42.13
CA PHE A 11 9.90 -25.64 40.94
C PHE A 11 9.02 -26.89 41.15
N ILE A 12 7.73 -26.83 40.76
CA ILE A 12 6.98 -28.00 40.31
C ILE A 12 6.17 -27.60 39.07
N THR A 13 6.77 -27.84 37.91
CA THR A 13 6.09 -28.08 36.63
C THR A 13 6.44 -29.49 36.21
N LEU A 14 5.42 -30.36 36.07
CA LEU A 14 5.51 -31.72 35.53
C LEU A 14 4.06 -32.08 35.09
N LYS A 15 3.74 -32.74 33.97
CA LYS A 15 4.47 -33.28 32.80
C LYS A 15 3.33 -33.64 31.78
N VAL A 16 3.38 -33.22 30.50
CA VAL A 16 3.72 -34.03 29.29
C VAL A 16 2.70 -35.18 29.02
N THR A 17 2.00 -35.30 27.87
CA THR A 17 2.55 -35.62 26.53
C THR A 17 1.48 -35.58 25.39
N ASN A 18 1.88 -35.06 24.20
CA ASN A 18 1.55 -35.42 22.78
C ASN A 18 0.07 -35.46 22.28
N MET A 19 -0.31 -35.08 21.04
CA MET A 19 0.37 -35.10 19.72
C MET A 19 -0.49 -34.36 18.63
N PHE A 20 0.15 -33.77 17.60
CA PHE A 20 -0.39 -33.14 16.35
C PHE A 20 -1.10 -31.77 16.54
N HIS A 21 -0.77 -30.66 15.87
CA HIS A 21 -0.23 -30.43 14.53
C HIS A 21 0.62 -29.13 14.52
N LEU A 22 1.81 -29.20 13.91
CA LEU A 22 2.60 -28.05 13.50
C LEU A 22 1.87 -27.31 12.37
N SER A 23 1.69 -25.99 12.48
CA SER A 23 1.83 -25.08 11.34
C SER A 23 2.21 -23.69 11.88
N MET A 24 3.32 -23.17 11.38
CA MET A 24 3.90 -21.89 11.74
C MET A 24 2.89 -20.74 11.61
N THR A 25 2.61 -20.05 12.72
CA THR A 25 2.11 -18.68 12.71
C THR A 25 3.15 -17.80 13.39
N ALA A 26 4.14 -17.39 12.62
CA ALA A 26 5.00 -16.26 12.93
C ALA A 26 4.89 -15.28 11.75
N THR A 27 3.69 -14.71 11.55
CA THR A 27 3.53 -13.50 10.75
C THR A 27 4.18 -12.36 11.54
N SER A 28 5.47 -12.15 11.26
CA SER A 28 6.15 -10.88 11.47
C SER A 28 5.24 -9.75 11.02
N LYS A 29 4.96 -8.80 11.92
CA LYS A 29 4.23 -7.57 11.59
C LYS A 29 5.15 -6.68 10.77
N VAL A 30 5.21 -6.95 9.47
CA VAL A 30 5.87 -6.13 8.46
C VAL A 30 5.05 -4.84 8.31
N ARG A 31 5.51 -3.76 8.92
CA ARG A 31 4.97 -2.40 8.71
C ARG A 31 5.74 -1.74 7.57
N PHE A 32 5.33 -2.09 6.35
CA PHE A 32 5.44 -1.21 5.20
C PHE A 32 4.19 -1.47 4.35
N TYR A 33 3.05 -1.01 4.86
CA TYR A 33 1.82 -0.96 4.08
C TYR A 33 1.89 0.26 3.17
N VAL A 34 2.49 0.12 2.00
CA VAL A 34 2.01 0.91 0.85
C VAL A 34 0.67 0.30 0.46
N MET A 35 -0.36 0.59 1.26
CA MET A 35 -1.74 0.44 0.83
C MET A 35 -1.94 1.42 -0.32
N ILE A 36 -1.93 0.88 -1.53
CA ILE A 36 -2.55 1.48 -2.70
C ILE A 36 -4.04 1.59 -2.36
N ALA A 37 -4.40 2.67 -1.68
CA ALA A 37 -5.78 3.04 -1.45
C ALA A 37 -6.28 3.59 -2.78
N MET A 38 -6.91 2.74 -3.58
CA MET A 38 -7.76 3.20 -4.68
C MET A 38 -8.99 3.88 -4.07
N THR A 39 -8.89 5.20 -3.91
CA THR A 39 -10.05 6.02 -3.57
C THR A 39 -10.98 6.08 -4.78
N ALA A 40 -12.12 5.41 -4.67
CA ALA A 40 -13.23 5.56 -5.61
C ALA A 40 -13.75 7.01 -5.54
N ILE A 41 -13.43 7.82 -6.55
CA ILE A 41 -14.04 9.15 -6.71
C ILE A 41 -15.46 8.93 -7.25
N LEU A 42 -16.45 9.17 -6.40
CA LEU A 42 -17.84 9.34 -6.81
C LEU A 42 -17.95 10.68 -7.58
N VAL A 43 -18.17 10.59 -8.89
CA VAL A 43 -18.50 11.73 -9.74
C VAL A 43 -19.95 12.14 -9.48
N GLY A 44 -20.14 13.27 -8.80
CA GLY A 44 -21.42 13.99 -8.75
C GLY A 44 -21.53 14.97 -9.92
N CYS A 45 -22.57 14.80 -10.73
CA CYS A 45 -22.88 15.67 -11.86
C CYS A 45 -23.53 17.01 -11.45
N THR A 46 -22.99 18.09 -12.05
CA THR A 46 -23.66 19.27 -12.66
C THR A 46 -24.58 20.19 -11.85
N SER A 47 -24.29 21.49 -11.90
CA SER A 47 -25.12 22.45 -12.62
C SER A 47 -24.31 23.67 -13.11
N HIS A 48 -24.59 24.05 -14.36
CA HIS A 48 -24.11 25.21 -15.10
C HIS A 48 -24.93 26.47 -14.75
N ALA A 49 -24.28 27.64 -14.74
CA ALA A 49 -24.75 28.95 -15.22
C ALA A 49 -23.74 30.03 -14.75
N GLU A 50 -23.47 31.15 -15.40
CA GLU A 50 -23.54 31.62 -16.78
C GLU A 50 -22.65 32.89 -16.80
N THR A 51 -22.11 33.22 -17.95
CA THR A 51 -21.11 34.26 -18.21
C THR A 51 -21.69 35.67 -18.12
N THR A 52 -20.91 36.65 -17.66
CA THR A 52 -20.92 37.98 -18.31
C THR A 52 -19.59 38.70 -18.13
N ALA A 53 -19.03 39.10 -19.28
CA ALA A 53 -17.83 39.89 -19.44
C ALA A 53 -18.06 41.38 -19.11
N GLY A 54 -16.98 42.06 -18.74
CA GLY A 54 -16.91 43.51 -18.56
C GLY A 54 -15.46 43.94 -18.55
N ASP A 55 -15.07 44.61 -19.62
CA ASP A 55 -13.72 44.79 -20.16
C ASP A 55 -13.03 46.10 -19.69
N VAL A 56 -11.75 46.24 -20.07
CA VAL A 56 -10.99 47.50 -20.31
C VAL A 56 -9.98 48.03 -19.27
N ASN A 57 -8.70 47.73 -19.57
CA ASN A 57 -7.49 48.58 -19.70
C ASN A 57 -7.11 49.63 -18.63
N THR A 58 -5.83 49.63 -18.21
CA THR A 58 -4.74 50.41 -18.85
C THR A 58 -3.43 50.32 -18.05
N GLU A 59 -2.33 50.19 -18.79
CA GLU A 59 -0.93 50.13 -18.41
C GLU A 59 -0.43 51.26 -17.50
N LYS A 60 0.56 50.96 -16.63
CA LYS A 60 1.83 51.70 -16.60
C LYS A 60 2.94 50.98 -15.84
N ASN A 61 4.08 50.97 -16.51
CA ASN A 61 5.37 50.40 -16.18
C ASN A 61 6.14 51.31 -15.20
N ALA A 62 6.80 50.76 -14.16
CA ALA A 62 8.09 51.26 -13.63
C ALA A 62 8.59 50.41 -12.44
N GLN A 63 9.84 50.01 -12.58
CA GLN A 63 10.70 49.25 -11.68
C GLN A 63 11.42 50.20 -10.69
N ALA A 64 11.47 49.88 -9.38
CA ALA A 64 12.66 50.00 -8.50
C ALA A 64 12.35 49.74 -6.99
N ASP A 65 13.12 48.79 -6.45
CA ASP A 65 13.73 48.70 -5.11
C ASP A 65 12.95 48.81 -3.76
N VAL A 66 12.99 47.67 -3.05
CA VAL A 66 13.49 47.45 -1.68
C VAL A 66 12.66 47.96 -0.47
N LYS A 67 12.24 46.93 0.31
CA LYS A 67 11.92 46.87 1.75
C LYS A 67 10.73 47.70 2.26
N ASN A 68 9.65 47.02 2.60
CA ASN A 68 9.37 46.79 4.03
C ASN A 68 8.44 45.60 4.27
N ALA A 69 8.67 44.94 5.40
CA ALA A 69 7.97 43.77 5.88
C ALA A 69 6.55 44.07 6.37
N SER A 70 5.62 43.16 6.09
CA SER A 70 4.50 42.78 6.99
C SER A 70 3.85 41.54 6.37
N ALA A 71 4.21 40.35 6.85
CA ALA A 71 3.41 39.59 7.82
C ALA A 71 2.05 39.15 7.25
N ASN A 72 2.00 37.92 6.76
CA ASN A 72 0.86 37.05 6.95
C ASN A 72 1.38 35.67 7.38
N SER A 73 1.40 35.50 8.70
CA SER A 73 1.61 34.24 9.40
C SER A 73 0.45 33.30 9.09
N ALA A 74 0.75 32.18 8.42
CA ALA A 74 -0.10 30.99 8.40
C ALA A 74 0.64 29.85 9.12
N ALA A 75 0.22 29.60 10.35
CA ALA A 75 0.40 28.39 11.16
C ALA A 75 1.72 27.60 11.00
N ASN A 76 2.76 28.05 11.70
CA ASN A 76 3.96 27.26 11.95
C ASN A 76 3.68 26.21 13.04
N THR A 77 3.37 24.97 12.65
CA THR A 77 3.27 23.80 13.54
C THR A 77 4.61 23.06 13.68
N GLY A 78 5.73 23.77 13.47
CA GLY A 78 7.08 23.21 13.52
C GLY A 78 7.49 22.81 14.94
N GLY A 79 7.59 21.50 15.19
CA GLY A 79 8.38 20.97 16.31
C GLY A 79 9.87 21.32 16.18
N PRO A 80 10.72 20.94 17.16
CA PRO A 80 12.14 21.24 17.11
C PRO A 80 12.78 20.62 15.85
N MET A 81 13.43 21.46 15.03
CA MET A 81 14.10 21.07 13.79
C MET A 81 15.61 21.13 13.97
N ILE A 82 16.34 20.12 13.50
CA ILE A 82 17.81 20.12 13.53
C ILE A 82 18.42 20.85 12.32
N GLY A 83 19.65 21.37 12.48
CA GLY A 83 20.46 21.80 11.35
C GLY A 83 20.99 20.60 10.57
N ILE A 84 20.65 20.50 9.27
CA ILE A 84 21.02 19.38 8.41
C ILE A 84 22.41 19.61 7.82
N LYS A 85 23.33 18.66 8.02
CA LYS A 85 24.71 18.74 7.51
C LYS A 85 24.84 18.04 6.16
N PRO A 86 25.65 18.57 5.22
CA PRO A 86 25.93 17.88 3.96
C PRO A 86 26.45 16.46 4.19
N GLY A 87 25.89 15.48 3.48
CA GLY A 87 26.27 14.07 3.59
C GLY A 87 25.78 13.35 4.85
N SER A 88 24.94 13.97 5.68
CA SER A 88 24.37 13.32 6.86
C SER A 88 23.20 12.37 6.51
N PRO A 89 22.81 11.46 7.42
CA PRO A 89 21.58 10.69 7.28
C PRO A 89 20.34 11.58 7.10
N ALA A 90 20.20 12.65 7.88
CA ALA A 90 19.10 13.60 7.74
C ALA A 90 19.06 14.26 6.36
N GLU A 91 20.23 14.60 5.79
CA GLU A 91 20.30 15.13 4.43
C GLU A 91 19.83 14.12 3.39
N THR A 92 20.22 12.85 3.55
CA THR A 92 19.77 11.76 2.67
C THR A 92 18.24 11.61 2.69
N VAL A 93 17.64 11.65 3.88
CA VAL A 93 16.19 11.62 4.06
C VAL A 93 15.51 12.83 3.42
N ARG A 94 16.07 14.03 3.61
CA ARG A 94 15.55 15.26 2.99
C ARG A 94 15.55 15.17 1.47
N VAL A 95 16.65 14.71 0.89
CA VAL A 95 16.81 14.56 -0.56
C VAL A 95 15.87 13.47 -1.10
N PHE A 96 15.67 12.37 -0.36
CA PHE A 96 14.71 11.32 -0.73
C PHE A 96 13.28 11.86 -0.91
N TYR A 97 12.75 12.54 0.11
CA TYR A 97 11.40 13.10 0.02
C TYR A 97 11.29 14.23 -1.00
N GLN A 98 12.34 15.05 -1.15
CA GLN A 98 12.41 16.05 -2.21
C GLN A 98 12.26 15.40 -3.59
N LYS A 99 13.03 14.34 -3.88
CA LYS A 99 12.98 13.63 -5.17
C LYS A 99 11.65 12.95 -5.42
N LEU A 100 11.03 12.34 -4.40
CA LEU A 100 9.69 11.76 -4.53
C LEU A 100 8.65 12.80 -4.99
N ARG A 101 8.65 13.99 -4.39
CA ARG A 101 7.72 15.07 -4.77
C ARG A 101 7.99 15.62 -6.16
N GLU A 102 9.26 15.70 -6.55
CA GLU A 102 9.66 16.13 -7.89
C GLU A 102 9.33 15.08 -8.97
N GLY A 103 8.71 13.95 -8.62
CA GLY A 103 8.43 12.84 -9.55
C GLY A 103 9.69 12.09 -9.99
N LYS A 104 10.84 12.37 -9.35
CA LYS A 104 12.15 11.74 -9.61
C LYS A 104 12.25 10.41 -8.89
N ILE A 105 11.34 9.50 -9.24
CA ILE A 105 11.13 8.24 -8.51
C ILE A 105 12.37 7.36 -8.56
N ARG A 106 13.01 7.24 -9.73
CA ARG A 106 14.24 6.46 -9.86
C ARG A 106 15.29 7.00 -8.89
N GLU A 107 15.56 8.29 -8.92
CA GLU A 107 16.57 8.91 -8.08
C GLU A 107 16.24 8.83 -6.59
N ALA A 108 14.96 8.89 -6.21
CA ALA A 108 14.54 8.71 -4.82
C ALA A 108 14.82 7.27 -4.35
N ILE A 109 14.37 6.27 -5.09
CA ILE A 109 14.54 4.86 -4.74
C ILE A 109 16.03 4.44 -4.76
N TYR A 110 16.89 5.12 -5.53
CA TYR A 110 18.35 4.91 -5.46
C TYR A 110 18.97 5.23 -4.08
N LEU A 111 18.28 6.02 -3.25
CA LEU A 111 18.70 6.33 -1.89
C LEU A 111 18.23 5.28 -0.88
N THR A 112 17.57 4.20 -1.32
CA THR A 112 17.04 3.16 -0.45
C THR A 112 17.63 1.79 -0.79
N ASN A 113 17.39 0.81 0.08
CA ASN A 113 17.74 -0.60 -0.20
C ASN A 113 16.85 -1.26 -1.27
N LEU A 114 15.90 -0.53 -1.87
CA LEU A 114 15.09 -0.98 -3.00
C LEU A 114 15.80 -0.76 -4.36
N ARG A 115 16.97 -0.11 -4.39
CA ARG A 115 17.72 0.18 -5.63
C ARG A 115 17.78 -0.99 -6.64
N PRO A 116 18.06 -2.25 -6.26
CA PRO A 116 18.12 -3.36 -7.21
C PRO A 116 16.81 -3.59 -7.99
N ALA A 117 15.68 -3.16 -7.42
CA ALA A 117 14.36 -3.29 -8.03
C ALA A 117 14.11 -2.32 -9.19
N ILE A 118 14.93 -1.26 -9.34
CA ILE A 118 14.71 -0.22 -10.36
C ILE A 118 15.90 0.03 -11.28
N GLU A 119 17.11 -0.34 -10.88
CA GLU A 119 18.31 0.04 -11.64
C GLU A 119 18.35 -0.61 -13.04
N GLY A 120 17.68 -1.75 -13.21
CA GLY A 120 17.54 -2.43 -14.50
C GLY A 120 16.27 -2.09 -15.29
N LEU A 121 15.40 -1.20 -14.79
CA LEU A 121 14.15 -0.82 -15.45
C LEU A 121 14.37 0.29 -16.47
N THR A 122 13.86 0.07 -17.68
CA THR A 122 13.72 1.12 -18.71
C THR A 122 12.69 2.18 -18.28
N GLU A 123 12.68 3.34 -18.93
CA GLU A 123 11.65 4.36 -18.66
C GLU A 123 10.24 3.86 -18.96
N ALA A 124 10.08 3.05 -20.00
CA ALA A 124 8.79 2.45 -20.34
C ALA A 124 8.31 1.51 -19.24
N GLU A 125 9.19 0.64 -18.72
CA GLU A 125 8.84 -0.26 -17.61
C GLU A 125 8.59 0.51 -16.31
N LEU A 126 9.38 1.55 -16.00
CA LEU A 126 9.15 2.38 -14.81
C LEU A 126 7.80 3.11 -14.88
N LYS A 127 7.40 3.55 -16.08
CA LYS A 127 6.11 4.20 -16.33
C LYS A 127 4.91 3.28 -16.06
N GLU A 128 5.05 1.96 -16.18
CA GLU A 128 3.99 1.00 -15.82
C GLU A 128 3.58 1.07 -14.33
N PHE A 129 4.45 1.65 -13.48
CA PHE A 129 4.23 1.82 -12.05
C PHE A 129 3.96 3.29 -11.66
N SER A 130 3.83 4.20 -12.64
CA SER A 130 3.66 5.64 -12.39
C SER A 130 2.47 5.95 -11.48
N VAL A 131 1.32 5.32 -11.70
CA VAL A 131 0.12 5.49 -10.86
C VAL A 131 0.40 5.09 -9.41
N ASP A 132 1.09 3.97 -9.20
CA ASP A 132 1.44 3.45 -7.88
C ASP A 132 2.41 4.42 -7.16
N PHE A 133 3.40 4.95 -7.88
CA PHE A 133 4.36 5.91 -7.33
C PHE A 133 3.78 7.30 -7.10
N GLU A 134 2.89 7.77 -7.97
CA GLU A 134 2.18 9.05 -7.81
C GLU A 134 1.28 9.03 -6.58
N ALA A 135 0.61 7.91 -6.31
CA ALA A 135 -0.18 7.74 -5.09
C ALA A 135 0.68 7.89 -3.84
N VAL A 136 1.92 7.37 -3.85
CA VAL A 136 2.88 7.55 -2.76
C VAL A 136 3.38 9.00 -2.69
N ALA A 137 3.75 9.60 -3.82
CA ALA A 137 4.29 10.96 -3.88
C ALA A 137 3.28 12.01 -3.38
N LYS A 138 1.98 11.82 -3.65
CA LYS A 138 0.89 12.70 -3.17
C LYS A 138 0.76 12.76 -1.66
N ARG A 139 1.24 11.75 -0.94
CA ARG A 139 1.24 11.72 0.54
C ARG A 139 2.43 12.45 1.16
N VAL A 140 3.42 12.85 0.37
CA VAL A 140 4.61 13.52 0.88
C VAL A 140 4.31 15.02 1.06
N PRO A 141 4.45 15.59 2.27
CA PRO A 141 4.12 16.99 2.53
C PRO A 141 5.10 17.94 1.82
N ALA A 142 4.65 19.17 1.53
CA ALA A 142 5.46 20.21 0.88
C ALA A 142 6.71 20.63 1.69
N GLN A 143 6.69 20.41 3.00
CA GLN A 143 7.85 20.54 3.88
C GLN A 143 7.85 19.35 4.84
N ILE A 144 9.02 18.73 5.03
CA ILE A 144 9.22 17.72 6.06
C ILE A 144 9.94 18.38 7.24
N THR A 145 9.59 17.99 8.46
CA THR A 145 10.32 18.42 9.65
C THR A 145 11.18 17.27 10.14
N ILE A 146 12.49 17.45 10.18
CA ILE A 146 13.42 16.47 10.74
C ILE A 146 13.74 16.89 12.18
N ASN A 147 13.26 16.09 13.12
CA ASN A 147 13.33 16.38 14.55
C ASN A 147 14.66 15.94 15.18
N GLY A 148 15.37 15.01 14.56
CA GLY A 148 16.65 14.51 15.06
C GLY A 148 17.29 13.47 14.15
N GLU A 149 18.60 13.30 14.32
CA GLU A 149 19.36 12.17 13.80
C GLU A 149 20.25 11.60 14.91
N VAL A 150 20.30 10.27 15.01
CA VAL A 150 21.19 9.53 15.91
C VAL A 150 22.07 8.64 15.04
N ILE A 151 23.38 8.81 15.14
CA ILE A 151 24.37 8.05 14.36
C ILE A 151 25.17 7.15 15.30
N SER A 152 25.24 5.86 14.99
CA SER A 152 25.98 4.85 15.73
C SER A 152 26.78 3.98 14.77
N GLY A 153 28.03 4.38 14.51
CA GLY A 153 28.88 3.70 13.53
C GLY A 153 28.30 3.79 12.12
N ASP A 154 27.98 2.63 11.54
CA ASP A 154 27.38 2.53 10.20
C ASP A 154 25.85 2.50 10.22
N ASP A 155 25.21 2.62 11.38
CA ASP A 155 23.76 2.70 11.51
C ASP A 155 23.33 4.11 11.91
N ALA A 156 22.18 4.55 11.41
CA ALA A 156 21.56 5.81 11.82
C ALA A 156 20.04 5.69 11.93
N THR A 157 19.47 6.49 12.81
CA THR A 157 18.02 6.69 12.91
C THR A 157 17.72 8.17 12.75
N VAL A 158 16.84 8.50 11.82
CA VAL A 158 16.35 9.86 11.57
C VAL A 158 14.88 9.93 11.98
N ILE A 159 14.52 10.94 12.76
CA ILE A 159 13.15 11.17 13.22
C ILE A 159 12.55 12.26 12.34
N VAL A 160 11.47 11.94 11.62
CA VAL A 160 10.79 12.85 10.71
C VAL A 160 9.32 12.97 11.10
N ARG A 161 8.76 14.17 11.09
CA ARG A 161 7.33 14.38 11.22
C ARG A 161 6.66 14.28 9.85
N LEU A 162 5.74 13.34 9.70
CA LEU A 162 5.01 13.06 8.47
C LEU A 162 3.50 12.91 8.76
N PRO A 163 2.62 13.01 7.75
CA PRO A 163 1.22 12.67 7.89
C PRO A 163 1.06 11.25 8.47
N SER A 164 0.14 11.09 9.41
CA SER A 164 -0.15 9.80 10.00
C SER A 164 -0.84 8.90 8.99
N GLU A 165 -0.52 7.60 9.03
CA GLU A 165 -1.23 6.61 8.21
C GLU A 165 -2.66 6.35 8.71
N ASP A 166 -2.90 6.56 10.02
CA ASP A 166 -4.16 6.22 10.69
C ASP A 166 -5.12 7.42 10.81
N ASN A 167 -4.62 8.64 10.58
CA ASN A 167 -5.39 9.87 10.68
C ASN A 167 -5.02 10.82 9.54
N GLU A 168 -5.95 11.09 8.65
CA GLU A 168 -5.77 11.90 7.43
C GLU A 168 -5.28 13.32 7.73
N ASP A 169 -5.70 13.90 8.86
CA ASP A 169 -5.27 15.23 9.32
C ASP A 169 -4.17 15.14 10.41
N GLY A 170 -3.78 13.93 10.81
CA GLY A 170 -2.79 13.68 11.84
C GLY A 170 -1.37 13.83 11.31
N VAL A 171 -0.46 14.26 12.17
CA VAL A 171 0.99 14.17 11.92
C VAL A 171 1.64 13.40 13.06
N GLU A 172 2.62 12.58 12.73
CA GLU A 172 3.34 11.74 13.69
C GLU A 172 4.84 11.71 13.40
N ASP A 173 5.60 11.45 14.45
CA ASP A 173 7.05 11.29 14.35
C ASP A 173 7.36 9.85 13.92
N GLN A 174 7.88 9.69 12.72
CA GLN A 174 8.32 8.41 12.15
C GLN A 174 9.83 8.26 12.27
N GLN A 175 10.27 7.05 12.60
CA GLN A 175 11.69 6.70 12.65
C GLN A 175 12.11 6.01 11.36
N LEU A 176 13.06 6.62 10.65
CA LEU A 176 13.66 6.05 9.46
C LEU A 176 15.04 5.52 9.81
N HIS A 177 15.27 4.24 9.52
CA HIS A 177 16.57 3.62 9.71
C HIS A 177 17.40 3.74 8.44
N LEU A 178 18.68 4.06 8.60
CA LEU A 178 19.64 4.14 7.52
C LEU A 178 20.87 3.31 7.86
N LYS A 179 21.50 2.77 6.81
CA LYS A 179 22.82 2.13 6.91
C LYS A 179 23.81 2.81 5.99
N LYS A 180 25.03 2.96 6.47
CA LYS A 180 26.16 3.43 5.67
C LYS A 180 26.65 2.29 4.76
N LYS A 181 26.70 2.55 3.46
CA LYS A 181 27.29 1.66 2.44
C LYS A 181 28.36 2.46 1.70
N GLY A 182 29.63 2.26 2.09
CA GLY A 182 30.74 3.09 1.62
C GLY A 182 30.63 4.53 2.15
N GLU A 183 30.66 5.51 1.26
CA GLU A 183 30.52 6.93 1.61
C GLU A 183 29.06 7.43 1.59
N HIS A 184 28.09 6.55 1.34
CA HIS A 184 26.68 6.92 1.18
C HIS A 184 25.79 6.30 2.26
N TRP A 185 24.83 7.08 2.75
CA TRP A 185 23.73 6.56 3.56
C TRP A 185 22.64 5.98 2.67
N THR A 186 22.11 4.83 3.06
CA THR A 186 21.00 4.14 2.38
C THR A 186 19.85 4.00 3.34
N ILE A 187 18.66 4.47 2.96
CA ILE A 187 17.43 4.30 3.72
C ILE A 187 16.99 2.83 3.65
N ILE A 188 16.72 2.25 4.82
CA ILE A 188 16.21 0.88 4.93
C ILE A 188 14.69 0.93 4.85
N SER A 189 14.16 0.78 3.64
CA SER A 189 12.72 0.78 3.37
C SER A 189 12.13 -0.64 3.35
N ALA A 190 12.96 -1.65 3.06
CA ALA A 190 12.62 -3.05 3.15
C ALA A 190 13.39 -3.71 4.30
N ASP A 191 12.76 -4.64 5.03
CA ASP A 191 13.45 -5.46 6.02
C ASP A 191 14.42 -6.46 5.37
N ALA A 192 15.14 -7.23 6.18
CA ALA A 192 16.17 -8.15 5.68
C ALA A 192 15.61 -9.32 4.84
N GLU A 193 14.35 -9.73 5.03
CA GLU A 193 13.72 -10.79 4.24
C GLU A 193 13.29 -10.23 2.88
N ALA A 194 12.67 -9.05 2.88
CA ALA A 194 12.30 -8.33 1.68
C ALA A 194 13.53 -7.92 0.87
N GLU A 195 14.62 -7.43 1.49
CA GLU A 195 15.87 -7.08 0.80
C GLU A 195 16.49 -8.29 0.10
N LYS A 196 16.43 -9.49 0.71
CA LYS A 196 16.85 -10.73 0.03
C LYS A 196 16.02 -11.03 -1.21
N LYS A 197 14.69 -10.88 -1.13
CA LYS A 197 13.78 -11.04 -2.28
C LYS A 197 14.09 -10.01 -3.38
N ILE A 198 14.31 -8.75 -3.00
CA ILE A 198 14.67 -7.66 -3.93
C ILE A 198 15.99 -7.94 -4.64
N LEU A 199 17.01 -8.39 -3.91
CA LEU A 199 18.31 -8.74 -4.49
C LEU A 199 18.21 -9.94 -5.44
N ALA A 200 17.37 -10.93 -5.12
CA ALA A 200 17.17 -12.10 -5.97
C ALA A 200 16.36 -11.78 -7.25
N GLU A 201 15.34 -10.93 -7.14
CA GLU A 201 14.43 -10.63 -8.24
C GLU A 201 14.91 -9.46 -9.11
N GLY A 202 15.71 -8.56 -8.55
CA GLY A 202 16.19 -7.34 -9.18
C GLY A 202 15.03 -6.55 -9.80
N LYS A 203 15.19 -6.12 -11.04
CA LYS A 203 14.18 -5.36 -11.80
C LYS A 203 12.80 -6.02 -11.91
N ASN A 204 12.68 -7.32 -11.64
CA ASN A 204 11.39 -8.01 -11.69
C ASN A 204 10.57 -7.84 -10.41
N TYR A 205 11.17 -7.33 -9.33
CA TYR A 205 10.57 -7.26 -8.00
C TYR A 205 9.22 -6.55 -7.98
N PHE A 206 9.14 -5.30 -8.46
CA PHE A 206 7.88 -4.54 -8.42
C PHE A 206 6.78 -5.18 -9.27
N ARG A 207 7.15 -5.80 -10.40
CA ARG A 207 6.18 -6.54 -11.23
C ARG A 207 5.66 -7.78 -10.49
N ASN A 208 6.55 -8.55 -9.89
CA ASN A 208 6.15 -9.74 -9.12
C ASN A 208 5.31 -9.35 -7.91
N LEU A 209 5.69 -8.29 -7.20
CA LEU A 209 4.91 -7.75 -6.08
C LEU A 209 3.50 -7.36 -6.52
N LYS A 210 3.36 -6.61 -7.63
CA LYS A 210 2.06 -6.22 -8.20
C LYS A 210 1.21 -7.44 -8.57
N ILE A 211 1.81 -8.45 -9.19
CA ILE A 211 1.16 -9.73 -9.52
C ILE A 211 0.70 -10.45 -8.25
N ASP A 212 1.55 -10.57 -7.24
CA ASP A 212 1.25 -11.24 -5.98
C ASP A 212 0.09 -10.53 -5.26
N THR A 213 0.10 -9.19 -5.21
CA THR A 213 -0.94 -8.36 -4.61
C THR A 213 -2.29 -8.56 -5.32
N HIS A 214 -2.36 -8.38 -6.63
CA HIS A 214 -3.62 -8.57 -7.37
C HIS A 214 -4.15 -10.01 -7.23
N GLN A 215 -3.26 -11.01 -7.20
CA GLN A 215 -3.65 -12.40 -6.99
C GLN A 215 -4.26 -12.66 -5.62
N GLU A 216 -3.72 -12.03 -4.57
CA GLU A 216 -4.28 -12.10 -3.23
C GLU A 216 -5.64 -11.38 -3.15
N GLU A 217 -5.73 -10.18 -3.75
CA GLU A 217 -6.96 -9.40 -3.81
C GLU A 217 -8.05 -10.10 -4.60
N ALA A 218 -7.72 -10.76 -5.72
CA ALA A 218 -8.66 -11.54 -6.50
C ALA A 218 -9.27 -12.69 -5.69
N LYS A 219 -8.45 -13.38 -4.89
CA LYS A 219 -8.94 -14.40 -3.96
C LYS A 219 -9.88 -13.80 -2.92
N LYS A 220 -9.50 -12.69 -2.29
CA LYS A 220 -10.33 -11.97 -1.29
C LYS A 220 -11.65 -11.49 -1.89
N MET A 221 -11.65 -11.00 -3.13
CA MET A 221 -12.84 -10.55 -3.83
C MET A 221 -13.80 -11.72 -4.12
N LEU A 222 -13.29 -12.88 -4.54
CA LEU A 222 -14.10 -14.09 -4.67
C LEU A 222 -14.66 -14.57 -3.33
N GLU A 223 -13.88 -14.52 -2.25
CA GLU A 223 -14.38 -14.82 -0.90
C GLU A 223 -15.48 -13.84 -0.46
N ARG A 224 -15.34 -12.55 -0.80
CA ARG A 224 -16.37 -11.53 -0.58
C ARG A 224 -17.63 -11.80 -1.39
N LEU A 225 -17.49 -12.16 -2.66
CA LEU A 225 -18.60 -12.59 -3.51
C LEU A 225 -19.34 -13.78 -2.91
N ALA A 226 -18.62 -14.76 -2.38
CA ALA A 226 -19.24 -15.91 -1.73
C ALA A 226 -20.06 -15.51 -0.50
N LYS A 227 -19.55 -14.61 0.34
CA LYS A 227 -20.29 -14.05 1.49
C LYS A 227 -21.50 -13.23 1.06
N ALA A 228 -21.37 -12.41 0.01
CA ALA A 228 -22.46 -11.63 -0.56
C ALA A 228 -23.60 -12.53 -1.06
N GLN A 229 -23.27 -13.67 -1.69
CA GLN A 229 -24.26 -14.65 -2.13
C GLN A 229 -24.98 -15.33 -0.97
N ILE A 230 -24.27 -15.66 0.12
CA ILE A 230 -24.89 -16.21 1.34
C ILE A 230 -25.86 -15.19 1.95
N ALA A 231 -25.45 -13.93 2.07
CA ALA A 231 -26.31 -12.86 2.58
C ALA A 231 -27.56 -12.67 1.69
N PHE A 232 -27.37 -12.60 0.38
CA PHE A 232 -28.47 -12.46 -0.57
C PHE A 232 -29.47 -13.64 -0.47
N SER A 233 -28.96 -14.87 -0.40
CA SER A 233 -29.80 -16.07 -0.34
C SER A 233 -30.60 -16.18 0.96
N ALA A 234 -30.08 -15.61 2.06
CA ALA A 234 -30.81 -15.53 3.33
C ALA A 234 -32.06 -14.63 3.24
N GLU A 235 -31.99 -13.56 2.45
CA GLU A 235 -33.12 -12.65 2.19
C GLU A 235 -34.00 -13.09 1.01
N ASN A 236 -33.45 -13.93 0.11
CA ASN A 236 -34.10 -14.41 -1.10
C ASN A 236 -34.06 -15.95 -1.14
N PRO A 237 -34.98 -16.62 -0.43
CA PRO A 237 -34.85 -18.02 -0.06
C PRO A 237 -34.45 -18.94 -1.23
N GLY A 238 -33.24 -19.50 -1.15
CA GLY A 238 -32.75 -20.51 -2.08
C GLY A 238 -32.33 -19.98 -3.45
N THR A 239 -32.19 -18.67 -3.62
CA THR A 239 -31.70 -18.06 -4.87
C THR A 239 -30.42 -17.24 -4.66
N PHE A 240 -29.66 -17.07 -5.74
CA PHE A 240 -28.42 -16.29 -5.77
C PHE A 240 -28.56 -15.06 -6.68
N GLY A 241 -27.85 -13.99 -6.31
CA GLY A 241 -27.98 -12.68 -6.93
C GLY A 241 -26.93 -12.42 -8.02
N GLU A 242 -27.27 -11.63 -9.02
CA GLU A 242 -26.30 -11.14 -10.02
C GLU A 242 -25.37 -10.08 -9.43
N ILE A 243 -24.15 -9.93 -9.98
CA ILE A 243 -23.14 -8.96 -9.49
C ILE A 243 -23.73 -7.56 -9.33
N ARG A 244 -24.48 -7.06 -10.34
CA ARG A 244 -25.10 -5.73 -10.28
C ARG A 244 -26.02 -5.56 -9.08
N ARG A 245 -26.86 -6.56 -8.80
CA ARG A 245 -27.78 -6.52 -7.67
C ARG A 245 -27.04 -6.54 -6.34
N LEU A 246 -25.96 -7.33 -6.24
CA LEU A 246 -25.12 -7.38 -5.04
C LEU A 246 -24.37 -6.06 -4.79
N ILE A 247 -24.03 -5.31 -5.84
CA ILE A 247 -23.47 -3.95 -5.74
C ILE A 247 -24.55 -2.97 -5.25
N GLU A 248 -25.75 -3.00 -5.83
CA GLU A 248 -26.87 -2.13 -5.41
C GLU A 248 -27.24 -2.31 -3.93
N LEU A 249 -27.13 -3.54 -3.42
CA LEU A 249 -27.36 -3.86 -2.01
C LEU A 249 -26.16 -3.54 -1.10
N GLY A 250 -25.04 -3.06 -1.65
CA GLY A 250 -23.83 -2.72 -0.90
C GLY A 250 -23.02 -3.93 -0.44
N TYR A 251 -23.35 -5.15 -0.88
CA TYR A 251 -22.61 -6.36 -0.50
C TYR A 251 -21.27 -6.46 -1.25
N LEU A 252 -21.23 -5.96 -2.48
CA LEU A 252 -20.04 -5.90 -3.31
C LEU A 252 -19.64 -4.45 -3.62
N PRO A 253 -18.32 -4.18 -3.70
CA PRO A 253 -17.84 -2.92 -4.24
C PRO A 253 -18.05 -2.87 -5.77
N ALA A 254 -18.22 -1.65 -6.32
CA ALA A 254 -18.46 -1.46 -7.75
C ALA A 254 -17.26 -1.83 -8.63
N ASP A 255 -16.05 -1.76 -8.06
CA ASP A 255 -14.79 -2.01 -8.74
C ASP A 255 -14.61 -3.45 -9.25
N ILE A 256 -15.37 -4.42 -8.72
CA ILE A 256 -15.43 -5.80 -9.23
C ILE A 256 -15.84 -5.88 -10.71
N THR A 257 -16.47 -4.83 -11.24
CA THR A 257 -16.90 -4.75 -12.64
C THR A 257 -15.80 -4.31 -13.61
N SER A 258 -14.64 -3.91 -13.10
CA SER A 258 -13.51 -3.45 -13.91
C SER A 258 -12.19 -4.09 -13.47
N SER A 259 -11.36 -4.43 -14.44
CA SER A 259 -10.00 -4.88 -14.19
C SER A 259 -9.00 -3.75 -13.96
N GLU A 260 -9.39 -2.50 -14.19
CA GLU A 260 -8.49 -1.35 -14.07
C GLU A 260 -7.95 -1.19 -12.64
N SER A 261 -8.82 -1.40 -11.66
CA SER A 261 -8.49 -1.34 -10.24
C SER A 261 -8.02 -2.66 -9.66
N THR A 262 -8.59 -3.77 -10.15
CA THR A 262 -8.41 -5.09 -9.53
C THR A 262 -7.35 -5.95 -10.20
N GLY A 263 -6.91 -5.57 -11.42
CA GLY A 263 -6.04 -6.39 -12.26
C GLY A 263 -6.70 -7.68 -12.81
N TYR A 264 -7.97 -7.94 -12.51
CA TYR A 264 -8.67 -9.19 -12.78
C TYR A 264 -10.06 -8.95 -13.37
N ASN A 265 -10.48 -9.85 -14.26
CA ASN A 265 -11.85 -9.92 -14.76
C ASN A 265 -12.62 -10.96 -13.94
N TYR A 266 -13.74 -10.56 -13.36
CA TYR A 266 -14.61 -11.43 -12.58
C TYR A 266 -15.87 -11.78 -13.35
N GLU A 267 -16.21 -13.06 -13.35
CA GLU A 267 -17.45 -13.56 -13.95
C GLU A 267 -18.22 -14.37 -12.93
N LEU A 268 -19.52 -14.11 -12.82
CA LEU A 268 -20.45 -14.90 -12.03
C LEU A 268 -21.38 -15.65 -12.99
N HIS A 269 -21.42 -16.97 -12.84
CA HIS A 269 -22.30 -17.83 -13.61
C HIS A 269 -23.37 -18.37 -12.66
N LEU A 270 -24.62 -18.05 -12.96
CA LEU A 270 -25.80 -18.55 -12.28
C LEU A 270 -26.45 -19.64 -13.15
N THR A 271 -27.02 -20.66 -12.53
CA THR A 271 -27.95 -21.56 -13.24
C THR A 271 -29.24 -20.82 -13.56
N ASP A 272 -30.01 -21.33 -14.54
CA ASP A 272 -31.29 -20.72 -14.95
C ASP A 272 -32.29 -20.60 -13.80
N ASP A 273 -32.28 -21.58 -12.89
CA ASP A 273 -33.10 -21.58 -11.67
C ASP A 273 -32.53 -20.70 -10.54
N ARG A 274 -31.34 -20.13 -10.74
CA ARG A 274 -30.56 -19.33 -9.79
C ARG A 274 -30.29 -20.01 -8.45
N LYS A 275 -30.40 -21.34 -8.38
CA LYS A 275 -30.16 -22.13 -7.16
C LYS A 275 -28.72 -22.58 -7.02
N ASN A 276 -27.91 -22.42 -8.06
CA ASN A 276 -26.49 -22.72 -8.04
C ASN A 276 -25.71 -21.60 -8.70
N TYR A 277 -24.45 -21.46 -8.30
CA TYR A 277 -23.54 -20.54 -8.94
C TYR A 277 -22.12 -21.08 -8.95
N TYR A 278 -21.28 -20.50 -9.77
CA TYR A 278 -19.84 -20.48 -9.58
C TYR A 278 -19.33 -19.13 -10.06
N ALA A 279 -18.15 -18.73 -9.61
CA ALA A 279 -17.52 -17.51 -10.09
C ALA A 279 -16.08 -17.77 -10.47
N THR A 280 -15.59 -16.99 -11.43
CA THR A 280 -14.20 -17.06 -11.87
C THR A 280 -13.53 -15.70 -11.73
N ALA A 281 -12.21 -15.71 -11.57
CA ALA A 281 -11.37 -14.53 -11.70
C ALA A 281 -10.19 -14.86 -12.61
N THR A 282 -10.03 -14.09 -13.68
CA THR A 282 -8.92 -14.24 -14.64
C THR A 282 -8.07 -12.99 -14.68
N PRO A 283 -6.74 -13.09 -14.80
CA PRO A 283 -5.90 -11.92 -14.88
C PRO A 283 -6.22 -11.17 -16.18
N ALA A 284 -6.42 -9.85 -16.10
CA ALA A 284 -6.70 -9.03 -17.27
C ALA A 284 -5.58 -9.09 -18.31
N VAL A 285 -4.32 -9.16 -17.85
CA VAL A 285 -3.17 -9.41 -18.71
C VAL A 285 -2.26 -10.45 -18.05
N TYR A 286 -2.22 -11.65 -18.61
CA TYR A 286 -1.38 -12.73 -18.10
C TYR A 286 0.10 -12.32 -18.02
N GLY A 287 0.72 -12.57 -16.87
CA GLY A 287 2.12 -12.24 -16.60
C GLY A 287 2.38 -10.76 -16.29
N LYS A 288 1.35 -9.89 -16.35
CA LYS A 288 1.43 -8.49 -15.91
C LYS A 288 0.53 -8.20 -14.71
N THR A 289 -0.76 -8.51 -14.80
CA THR A 289 -1.72 -8.28 -13.70
C THR A 289 -1.91 -9.52 -12.83
N GLY A 290 -1.55 -10.70 -13.33
CA GLY A 290 -1.60 -11.95 -12.58
C GLY A 290 -1.15 -13.14 -13.42
N LYS A 291 -0.85 -14.27 -12.78
CA LYS A 291 -0.58 -15.55 -13.47
C LYS A 291 -1.68 -16.57 -13.23
N ASN A 292 -2.17 -16.66 -12.00
CA ASN A 292 -3.19 -17.63 -11.65
C ASN A 292 -4.57 -17.16 -12.10
N SER A 293 -5.37 -18.12 -12.54
CA SER A 293 -6.82 -17.98 -12.65
C SER A 293 -7.46 -18.70 -11.48
N TYR A 294 -8.61 -18.21 -11.03
CA TYR A 294 -9.30 -18.69 -9.84
C TYR A 294 -10.73 -19.10 -10.18
N ILE A 295 -11.24 -20.07 -9.41
CA ILE A 295 -12.63 -20.48 -9.41
C ILE A 295 -13.13 -20.59 -7.97
N LEU A 296 -14.28 -19.99 -7.75
CA LEU A 296 -15.10 -20.13 -6.56
C LEU A 296 -16.19 -21.16 -6.85
N VAL A 297 -16.18 -22.26 -6.10
CA VAL A 297 -17.24 -23.26 -6.13
C VAL A 297 -17.94 -23.25 -4.76
N PRO A 298 -19.27 -23.05 -4.71
CA PRO A 298 -20.04 -23.19 -3.48
C PRO A 298 -19.94 -24.62 -2.97
N SER A 299 -19.74 -24.79 -1.66
CA SER A 299 -19.74 -26.11 -1.04
C SER A 299 -21.13 -26.42 -0.49
N GLU A 300 -21.63 -27.64 -0.74
CA GLU A 300 -22.93 -28.10 -0.22
C GLU A 300 -22.93 -28.30 1.31
N LYS A 301 -21.76 -28.54 1.91
CA LYS A 301 -21.62 -28.96 3.31
C LYS A 301 -20.55 -28.20 4.09
N GLY A 302 -20.07 -27.06 3.56
CA GLY A 302 -18.96 -26.32 4.16
C GLY A 302 -18.81 -24.91 3.59
N PRO A 303 -17.76 -24.18 3.99
CA PRO A 303 -17.52 -22.86 3.45
C PRO A 303 -17.21 -22.95 1.95
N PRO A 304 -17.61 -21.93 1.16
CA PRO A 304 -17.23 -21.83 -0.24
C PRO A 304 -15.71 -21.92 -0.42
N VAL A 305 -15.26 -22.61 -1.45
CA VAL A 305 -13.83 -22.85 -1.69
C VAL A 305 -13.39 -22.06 -2.92
N VAL A 306 -12.37 -21.21 -2.72
CA VAL A 306 -11.64 -20.58 -3.82
C VAL A 306 -10.40 -21.41 -4.10
N SER A 307 -10.31 -21.96 -5.32
CA SER A 307 -9.13 -22.67 -5.81
C SER A 307 -8.52 -21.89 -6.98
N GLY A 308 -7.21 -22.04 -7.18
CA GLY A 308 -6.50 -21.33 -8.23
C GLY A 308 -5.28 -22.07 -8.73
N ARG A 309 -4.94 -21.85 -9.99
CA ARG A 309 -3.74 -22.38 -10.64
C ARG A 309 -3.36 -21.50 -11.81
N ASP A 310 -2.11 -21.58 -12.24
CA ASP A 310 -1.71 -20.98 -13.52
C ASP A 310 -2.47 -21.70 -14.65
N ASN A 311 -3.31 -20.93 -15.35
CA ASN A 311 -4.06 -21.39 -16.52
C ASN A 311 -3.80 -20.49 -17.74
N LYS A 312 -2.62 -19.85 -17.80
CA LYS A 312 -2.18 -18.99 -18.91
C LYS A 312 -3.19 -17.89 -19.27
N GLY A 313 -3.80 -17.30 -18.24
CA GLY A 313 -4.83 -16.27 -18.37
C GLY A 313 -6.20 -16.74 -18.84
N LYS A 314 -6.46 -18.05 -18.91
CA LYS A 314 -7.77 -18.60 -19.27
C LYS A 314 -8.63 -18.88 -18.04
N PRO A 315 -9.96 -18.73 -18.11
CA PRO A 315 -10.84 -19.07 -17.00
C PRO A 315 -10.70 -20.53 -16.62
N LEU A 316 -10.79 -20.79 -15.32
CA LEU A 316 -10.98 -22.14 -14.80
C LEU A 316 -12.44 -22.54 -15.01
N GLN A 317 -12.67 -23.77 -15.42
CA GLN A 317 -14.00 -24.33 -15.61
C GLN A 317 -14.33 -25.28 -14.47
N LYS A 318 -15.62 -25.36 -14.13
CA LYS A 318 -16.17 -26.33 -13.19
C LYS A 318 -16.17 -27.73 -13.79
#